data_AF-A0A382XB14-F1
#
_entry.id   AF-A0A382XB14-F1
#
_cell.length_a   1.000
_cell.length_b   1.000
_cell.length_c   1.000
_cell.angle_alpha   90.00
_cell.angle_beta   90.00
_cell.angle_gamma   90.00
#
_symmetry.space_group_name_H-M   'P 1'
#
loop_
_entity.id
_entity.type
_entity.pdbx_description
1 polymer ?
#
loop_
_entity_poly.entity_id
_entity_poly.type
_entity_poly.pdbx_seq_one_letter_code
_entity_poly.pdbx_strand_id
1 'polypeptide(L)'
;GALTIASGGAVTFSDDITVSGNDLTFGNNESISNASNGNIAVKVDGTTQVNFASALIAPESDGALDLGSSSKEFKDLYVDGVAYADAIGFGTTALTLPTGAGSNGQVLQTNGSNALAWSSQTATDVTISDNENTNESNALIFTSGGDVDGGSIGLESDGDATYNPSTGYITATGFSGNVKVPDAGNVGSSSDPDAIAISSGGVVTLSATTASTSASSGALVVAGGAGVAADLYVGDDLALLSDAAVLSLGADADVTITHDTDDGIELKSAA
;
A
#
# COMPACT_ATOMS: atom_id res chain seq x y z
N GLY A 1 30.92 61.88 50.76
CA GLY A 1 31.32 61.12 51.97
C GLY A 1 30.64 59.77 51.88
N ALA A 2 31.34 58.69 52.20
CA ALA A 2 30.72 57.36 52.25
C ALA A 2 29.84 57.27 53.51
N LEU A 3 28.62 56.76 53.36
CA LEU A 3 27.80 56.34 54.49
C LEU A 3 28.27 54.93 54.89
N THR A 4 28.99 54.82 56.00
CA THR A 4 29.41 53.53 56.57
C THR A 4 28.47 53.16 57.70
N ILE A 5 27.79 52.02 57.59
CA ILE A 5 26.92 51.49 58.64
C ILE A 5 27.65 50.31 59.28
N ALA A 6 27.80 50.36 60.61
CA ALA A 6 28.54 49.35 61.35
C ALA A 6 27.90 47.96 61.19
N SER A 7 28.74 46.93 61.17
CA SER A 7 28.39 45.56 60.77
C SER A 7 27.10 45.04 61.43
N GLY A 8 26.12 44.67 60.61
CA GLY A 8 24.89 44.00 61.04
C GLY A 8 23.65 44.90 61.20
N GLY A 9 23.75 46.21 61.00
CA GLY A 9 22.58 47.10 60.96
C GLY A 9 21.87 47.08 59.61
N ALA A 10 20.56 46.81 59.59
CA ALA A 10 19.73 46.99 58.40
C ALA A 10 19.52 48.48 58.10
N VAL A 11 19.52 48.84 56.81
CA VAL A 11 19.21 50.19 56.34
C VAL A 11 17.82 50.17 55.73
N THR A 12 16.89 50.90 56.31
CA THR A 12 15.53 51.02 55.77
C THR A 12 15.32 52.43 55.25
N PHE A 13 15.00 52.56 53.98
CA PHE A 13 14.56 53.81 53.37
C PHE A 13 13.04 53.80 53.31
N SER A 14 12.39 54.89 53.70
CA SER A 14 10.92 55.00 53.72
C SER A 14 10.32 55.30 52.34
N ASP A 15 11.16 55.52 51.34
CA ASP A 15 10.81 55.95 49.98
C ASP A 15 11.78 55.31 48.97
N ASP A 16 11.61 55.63 47.68
CA ASP A 16 12.42 55.11 46.59
C ASP A 16 13.91 55.38 46.77
N ILE A 17 14.73 54.37 46.47
CA ILE A 17 16.19 54.53 46.42
C ILE A 17 16.57 54.95 45.00
N THR A 18 16.87 56.24 44.82
CA THR A 18 17.45 56.75 43.57
C THR A 18 18.98 56.63 43.62
N VAL A 19 19.55 55.77 42.78
CA VAL A 19 21.01 55.67 42.61
C VAL A 19 21.40 56.47 41.36
N SER A 20 21.82 57.73 41.56
CA SER A 20 22.29 58.61 40.48
C SER A 20 23.77 58.41 40.14
N GLY A 21 24.46 57.50 40.84
CA GLY A 21 25.85 57.11 40.60
C GLY A 21 25.94 55.85 39.74
N ASN A 22 26.97 55.05 39.97
CA ASN A 22 27.18 53.77 39.29
C ASN A 22 26.34 52.65 39.95
N ASP A 23 26.81 51.42 39.88
CA ASP A 23 26.12 50.20 40.29
C ASP A 23 25.61 50.19 41.74
N LEU A 24 24.49 49.50 41.94
CA LEU A 24 24.06 49.02 43.26
C LEU A 24 24.67 47.64 43.50
N THR A 25 25.69 47.57 44.36
CA THR A 25 26.41 46.33 44.68
C THR A 25 25.84 45.68 45.95
N PHE A 26 25.50 44.39 45.85
CA PHE A 26 25.14 43.51 46.96
C PHE A 26 26.38 42.73 47.44
N GLY A 27 26.35 42.18 48.66
CA GLY A 27 27.43 41.31 49.15
C GLY A 27 27.44 39.96 48.40
N ASN A 28 28.62 39.35 48.22
CA ASN A 28 28.90 38.21 47.30
C ASN A 28 29.06 38.58 45.81
N ASN A 29 29.30 39.87 45.50
CA ASN A 29 29.63 40.39 44.17
C ASN A 29 28.45 40.48 43.17
N GLU A 30 27.21 40.38 43.60
CA GLU A 30 26.04 40.65 42.77
C GLU A 30 25.80 42.17 42.63
N SER A 31 25.35 42.65 41.47
CA SER A 31 25.00 44.07 41.29
C SER A 31 23.90 44.32 40.25
N ILE A 32 23.19 45.44 40.40
CA ILE A 32 22.31 46.01 39.37
C ILE A 32 23.00 47.29 38.87
N SER A 33 23.42 47.31 37.61
CA SER A 33 24.28 48.33 37.00
C SER A 33 23.50 49.25 36.07
N ASN A 34 23.72 50.57 36.16
CA ASN A 34 23.14 51.59 35.28
C ASN A 34 24.23 52.45 34.59
N ALA A 35 25.46 51.96 34.52
CA ALA A 35 26.64 52.73 34.12
C ALA A 35 26.67 53.18 32.65
N SER A 36 25.63 52.87 31.86
CA SER A 36 25.49 53.28 30.46
C SER A 36 24.04 53.68 30.17
N ASN A 37 23.85 54.74 29.39
CA ASN A 37 22.51 55.23 29.04
C ASN A 37 21.76 54.21 28.19
N GLY A 38 20.62 53.71 28.69
CA GLY A 38 19.66 52.91 27.92
C GLY A 38 19.54 51.43 28.28
N ASN A 39 20.22 50.92 29.32
CA ASN A 39 20.16 49.51 29.70
C ASN A 39 20.17 49.32 31.23
N ILE A 40 19.29 48.49 31.76
CA ILE A 40 19.41 47.83 33.07
C ILE A 40 19.74 46.37 32.76
N ALA A 41 20.68 45.66 33.36
CA ALA A 41 21.81 45.91 34.20
C ALA A 41 21.96 44.77 35.25
N VAL A 42 21.12 43.72 35.25
CA VAL A 42 21.21 42.55 36.15
C VAL A 42 22.36 41.62 35.73
N LYS A 43 23.57 41.92 36.21
CA LYS A 43 24.80 41.20 35.89
C LYS A 43 24.96 40.00 36.82
N VAL A 44 25.19 38.82 36.24
CA VAL A 44 26.20 37.87 36.75
C VAL A 44 27.32 37.90 35.70
N ASP A 45 28.45 38.52 36.01
CA ASP A 45 29.60 38.68 35.11
C ASP A 45 29.42 39.57 33.85
N GLY A 46 28.67 40.69 33.94
CA GLY A 46 28.99 41.86 33.09
C GLY A 46 28.08 42.26 31.90
N THR A 47 26.91 41.65 31.64
CA THR A 47 25.99 42.06 30.53
C THR A 47 24.49 42.03 30.92
N THR A 48 23.59 42.88 30.36
CA THR A 48 22.12 42.73 30.58
C THR A 48 21.16 43.48 29.61
N GLN A 49 19.91 42.96 29.46
CA GLN A 49 18.89 43.26 28.43
C GLN A 49 17.40 43.00 28.81
N VAL A 50 17.00 42.77 30.08
CA VAL A 50 15.70 42.10 30.42
C VAL A 50 14.83 42.86 31.45
N ASN A 51 13.52 43.03 31.19
CA ASN A 51 12.51 43.53 32.16
C ASN A 51 11.86 42.36 32.93
N PHE A 52 11.81 42.46 34.26
CA PHE A 52 11.20 41.46 35.14
C PHE A 52 9.89 42.00 35.72
N ALA A 53 8.75 41.70 35.07
CA ALA A 53 7.44 41.90 35.67
C ALA A 53 7.05 40.65 36.49
N SER A 54 6.16 40.79 37.47
CA SER A 54 5.84 39.74 38.45
C SER A 54 5.30 38.41 37.86
N ALA A 55 4.98 38.37 36.57
CA ALA A 55 4.54 37.15 35.86
C ALA A 55 5.03 37.05 34.40
N LEU A 56 5.89 37.97 33.92
CA LEU A 56 6.28 38.03 32.51
C LEU A 56 7.70 38.62 32.35
N ILE A 57 8.51 37.94 31.54
CA ILE A 57 9.74 38.49 30.97
C ILE A 57 9.44 38.79 29.50
N ALA A 58 9.49 40.06 29.09
CA ALA A 58 9.14 40.48 27.73
C ALA A 58 10.10 41.55 27.18
N PRO A 59 10.36 41.56 25.87
CA PRO A 59 11.05 42.65 25.20
C PRO A 59 10.18 43.92 25.13
N GLU A 60 10.80 45.09 25.00
CA GLU A 60 10.09 46.37 24.88
C GLU A 60 9.49 46.60 23.47
N SER A 61 9.98 45.90 22.45
CA SER A 61 9.41 45.89 21.10
C SER A 61 9.54 44.51 20.43
N ASP A 62 8.78 44.28 19.37
CA ASP A 62 8.85 43.06 18.57
C ASP A 62 10.25 42.88 17.95
N GLY A 63 10.75 41.63 17.95
CA GLY A 63 12.09 41.29 17.48
C GLY A 63 13.27 41.91 18.27
N ALA A 64 13.04 42.47 19.46
CA ALA A 64 14.09 43.22 20.18
C ALA A 64 15.02 42.38 21.06
N LEU A 65 14.68 41.12 21.36
CA LEU A 65 15.47 40.27 22.25
C LEU A 65 15.59 38.85 21.71
N ASP A 66 16.82 38.39 21.53
CA ASP A 66 17.16 37.01 21.23
C ASP A 66 17.43 36.22 22.52
N LEU A 67 17.00 34.95 22.57
CA LEU A 67 17.33 34.02 23.66
C LEU A 67 18.66 33.31 23.38
N GLY A 68 19.74 34.08 23.33
CA GLY A 68 21.09 33.60 23.02
C GLY A 68 21.64 34.18 21.71
N SER A 69 22.73 33.60 21.21
CA SER A 69 23.35 33.94 19.92
C SER A 69 24.08 32.72 19.36
N SER A 70 24.55 32.78 18.12
CA SER A 70 25.35 31.71 17.49
C SER A 70 26.68 31.39 18.20
N SER A 71 27.07 32.19 19.20
CA SER A 71 28.29 31.99 20.00
C SER A 71 28.00 31.68 21.47
N LYS A 72 26.74 31.82 21.91
CA LYS A 72 26.28 31.70 23.30
C LYS A 72 24.85 31.16 23.29
N GLU A 73 24.74 29.85 23.37
CA GLU A 73 23.47 29.12 23.24
C GLU A 73 23.03 28.57 24.60
N PHE A 74 21.72 28.49 24.82
CA PHE A 74 21.18 27.63 25.88
C PHE A 74 21.35 26.18 25.45
N LYS A 75 21.67 25.29 26.40
CA LYS A 75 21.82 23.87 26.09
C LYS A 75 20.51 23.27 25.55
N ASP A 76 19.41 23.55 26.25
CA ASP A 76 18.07 23.02 25.97
C ASP A 76 17.02 24.13 26.17
N LEU A 77 15.91 24.06 25.44
CA LEU A 77 14.71 24.88 25.65
C LEU A 77 13.60 24.02 26.25
N TYR A 78 13.23 24.26 27.51
CA TYR A 78 12.12 23.60 28.19
C TYR A 78 10.96 24.57 28.37
N VAL A 79 9.80 24.26 27.77
CA VAL A 79 8.55 25.03 27.88
C VAL A 79 7.46 24.07 28.33
N ASP A 80 6.87 24.31 29.50
CA ASP A 80 5.75 23.50 30.02
C ASP A 80 4.44 23.77 29.26
N GLY A 81 4.22 25.03 28.88
CA GLY A 81 3.07 25.48 28.10
C GLY A 81 3.28 25.44 26.59
N VAL A 82 2.73 26.44 25.90
CA VAL A 82 2.81 26.56 24.44
C VAL A 82 3.95 27.50 24.05
N ALA A 83 4.84 27.03 23.16
CA ALA A 83 5.78 27.88 22.46
C ALA A 83 5.09 28.46 21.21
N TYR A 84 5.06 29.79 21.09
CA TYR A 84 4.63 30.49 19.89
C TYR A 84 5.88 30.88 19.11
N ALA A 85 6.07 30.27 17.94
CA ALA A 85 7.22 30.50 17.09
C ALA A 85 6.78 30.64 15.64
N ASP A 86 7.30 31.64 14.94
CA ASP A 86 7.08 31.79 13.49
C ASP A 86 7.92 30.78 12.69
N ALA A 87 9.10 30.44 13.21
CA ALA A 87 10.02 29.47 12.62
C ALA A 87 10.84 28.75 13.70
N ILE A 88 11.32 27.55 13.38
CA ILE A 88 12.28 26.81 14.21
C ILE A 88 13.61 26.71 13.45
N GLY A 89 14.68 27.21 14.05
CA GLY A 89 16.03 27.19 13.48
C GLY A 89 16.73 25.83 13.64
N PHE A 90 17.42 25.39 12.59
CA PHE A 90 18.34 24.25 12.60
C PHE A 90 19.72 24.75 12.12
N GLY A 91 20.53 25.26 13.04
CA GLY A 91 21.79 25.92 12.72
C GLY A 91 21.54 27.28 12.04
N THR A 92 22.00 27.44 10.79
CA THR A 92 21.87 28.70 10.04
C THR A 92 20.59 28.81 9.19
N THR A 93 19.79 27.76 9.13
CA THR A 93 18.57 27.71 8.32
C THR A 93 17.35 27.55 9.22
N ALA A 94 16.31 28.35 8.98
CA ALA A 94 15.04 28.23 9.68
C ALA A 94 14.03 27.44 8.85
N LEU A 95 13.25 26.56 9.49
CA LEU A 95 12.04 26.01 8.91
C LEU A 95 10.87 26.89 9.29
N THR A 96 10.21 27.52 8.31
CA THR A 96 8.94 28.21 8.52
C THR A 96 7.85 27.19 8.84
N LEU A 97 7.09 27.42 9.92
CA LEU A 97 5.96 26.56 10.29
C LEU A 97 4.69 26.99 9.53
N PRO A 98 3.80 26.06 9.14
CA PRO A 98 2.54 26.42 8.52
C PRO A 98 1.60 27.07 9.53
N THR A 99 0.75 27.98 9.05
CA THR A 99 -0.25 28.65 9.88
C THR A 99 -1.43 27.71 10.17
N GLY A 100 -1.74 27.53 11.46
CA GLY A 100 -2.86 26.71 11.91
C GLY A 100 -2.61 25.20 11.94
N ALA A 101 -3.63 24.44 12.38
CA ALA A 101 -3.53 23.03 12.71
C ALA A 101 -3.65 22.06 11.52
N GLY A 102 -3.82 22.57 10.29
CA GLY A 102 -4.15 21.75 9.13
C GLY A 102 -5.57 21.18 9.19
N SER A 103 -5.90 20.32 8.22
CA SER A 103 -7.15 19.56 8.15
C SER A 103 -6.96 18.13 8.67
N ASN A 104 -8.05 17.48 9.09
CA ASN A 104 -8.02 16.09 9.57
C ASN A 104 -7.39 15.15 8.51
N GLY A 105 -6.42 14.35 8.94
CA GLY A 105 -5.70 13.39 8.07
C GLY A 105 -4.52 13.97 7.28
N GLN A 106 -4.22 15.27 7.40
CA GLN A 106 -3.01 15.84 6.84
C GLN A 106 -1.80 15.54 7.74
N VAL A 107 -0.63 15.42 7.12
CA VAL A 107 0.66 15.28 7.80
C VAL A 107 1.53 16.50 7.51
N LEU A 108 2.43 16.80 8.45
CA LEU A 108 3.41 17.86 8.28
C LEU A 108 4.60 17.32 7.47
N GLN A 109 4.88 17.91 6.31
CA GLN A 109 5.97 17.47 5.42
C GLN A 109 6.90 18.63 5.08
N THR A 110 8.16 18.33 4.76
CA THR A 110 9.06 19.33 4.16
C THR A 110 8.64 19.56 2.72
N ASN A 111 8.69 20.81 2.26
CA ASN A 111 8.38 21.15 0.87
C ASN A 111 9.63 21.32 -0.01
N GLY A 112 10.81 20.93 0.51
CA GLY A 112 12.10 21.14 -0.16
C GLY A 112 12.59 22.59 -0.21
N SER A 113 11.88 23.54 0.41
CA SER A 113 12.17 24.98 0.37
C SER A 113 12.12 25.63 1.75
N ASN A 114 12.84 25.04 2.73
CA ASN A 114 12.98 25.55 4.10
C ASN A 114 11.64 25.89 4.80
N ALA A 115 10.57 25.19 4.45
CA ALA A 115 9.27 25.34 5.09
C ALA A 115 8.63 23.97 5.29
N LEU A 116 7.85 23.88 6.35
CA LEU A 116 6.95 22.76 6.58
C LEU A 116 5.57 23.14 6.03
N ALA A 117 4.87 22.17 5.45
CA ALA A 117 3.52 22.36 4.91
C ALA A 117 2.63 21.18 5.29
N TRP A 118 1.35 21.46 5.51
CA TRP A 118 0.33 20.42 5.63
C TRP A 118 0.07 19.82 4.25
N SER A 119 0.19 18.50 4.14
CA SER A 119 -0.05 17.77 2.91
C SER A 119 -0.99 16.59 3.15
N SER A 120 -1.89 16.35 2.21
CA SER A 120 -2.73 15.15 2.21
C SER A 120 -1.89 13.97 1.75
N GLN A 121 -1.88 12.89 2.51
CA GLN A 121 -1.13 11.70 2.12
C GLN A 121 -1.96 10.84 1.16
N THR A 122 -1.46 10.68 -0.06
CA THR A 122 -1.89 9.63 -0.97
C THR A 122 -0.73 8.64 -1.11
N ALA A 123 -1.02 7.34 -1.01
CA ALA A 123 -0.05 6.33 -1.38
C ALA A 123 0.02 6.27 -2.91
N THR A 124 1.16 6.59 -3.49
CA THR A 124 1.44 6.32 -4.91
C THR A 124 1.95 4.91 -5.13
N ASP A 125 2.53 4.32 -4.09
CA ASP A 125 3.13 3.00 -4.10
C ASP A 125 2.50 2.14 -2.99
N VAL A 126 2.10 0.92 -3.35
CA VAL A 126 1.68 -0.12 -2.42
C VAL A 126 2.75 -1.20 -2.44
N THR A 127 3.51 -1.33 -1.36
CA THR A 127 4.50 -2.40 -1.23
C THR A 127 3.79 -3.70 -0.92
N ILE A 128 3.81 -4.63 -1.87
CA ILE A 128 3.36 -6.01 -1.69
C ILE A 128 4.63 -6.88 -1.55
N SER A 129 4.77 -7.55 -0.42
CA SER A 129 5.87 -8.49 -0.20
C SER A 129 5.51 -9.82 -0.84
N ASP A 130 6.29 -10.23 -1.84
CA ASP A 130 6.20 -11.55 -2.46
C ASP A 130 6.97 -12.60 -1.63
N ASN A 131 6.37 -13.78 -1.44
CA ASN A 131 6.94 -14.89 -0.68
C ASN A 131 6.78 -16.20 -1.46
N GLU A 132 7.75 -16.50 -2.31
CA GLU A 132 7.82 -17.70 -3.14
C GLU A 132 8.28 -18.96 -2.37
N ASN A 133 8.51 -18.86 -1.06
CA ASN A 133 9.22 -19.89 -0.29
C ASN A 133 8.31 -20.87 0.45
N THR A 134 6.99 -20.69 0.38
CA THR A 134 5.99 -21.57 1.01
C THR A 134 4.81 -21.81 0.09
N ASN A 135 4.18 -22.99 0.19
CA ASN A 135 2.94 -23.26 -0.52
C ASN A 135 1.79 -22.52 0.18
N GLU A 136 1.36 -21.41 -0.40
CA GLU A 136 0.25 -20.58 0.07
C GLU A 136 -0.66 -20.14 -1.08
N SER A 137 -1.91 -19.79 -0.76
CA SER A 137 -2.86 -19.23 -1.72
C SER A 137 -2.90 -17.73 -1.50
N ASN A 138 -2.35 -16.98 -2.44
CA ASN A 138 -2.37 -15.53 -2.38
C ASN A 138 -3.59 -15.02 -3.15
N ALA A 139 -4.34 -14.13 -2.51
CA ALA A 139 -5.40 -13.41 -3.17
C ALA A 139 -4.84 -12.62 -4.36
N LEU A 140 -5.53 -12.67 -5.50
CA LEU A 140 -5.28 -11.72 -6.57
C LEU A 140 -5.86 -10.37 -6.16
N ILE A 141 -5.04 -9.32 -6.22
CA ILE A 141 -5.48 -7.95 -5.91
C ILE A 141 -5.92 -7.27 -7.20
N PHE A 142 -7.12 -6.71 -7.19
CA PHE A 142 -7.70 -5.95 -8.29
C PHE A 142 -7.99 -4.50 -7.87
N THR A 143 -8.18 -3.64 -8.87
CA THR A 143 -8.76 -2.31 -8.67
C THR A 143 -10.26 -2.44 -8.40
N SER A 144 -10.78 -1.80 -7.37
CA SER A 144 -12.22 -1.80 -7.05
C SER A 144 -13.04 -1.35 -8.26
N GLY A 145 -14.04 -2.14 -8.66
CA GLY A 145 -14.93 -1.81 -9.78
C GLY A 145 -14.27 -1.84 -11.18
N GLY A 146 -13.03 -2.31 -11.30
CA GLY A 146 -12.30 -2.33 -12.58
C GLY A 146 -11.91 -0.94 -13.08
N ASP A 147 -11.72 0.03 -12.17
CA ASP A 147 -11.29 1.39 -12.49
C ASP A 147 -9.94 1.40 -13.24
N VAL A 148 -9.96 1.88 -14.48
CA VAL A 148 -8.79 1.97 -15.38
C VAL A 148 -8.25 3.40 -15.50
N ASP A 149 -8.94 4.39 -14.93
CA ASP A 149 -8.69 5.81 -15.19
C ASP A 149 -7.69 6.44 -14.18
N GLY A 150 -7.32 5.71 -13.11
CA GLY A 150 -6.35 6.13 -12.10
C GLY A 150 -6.96 6.91 -10.92
N GLY A 151 -6.16 7.20 -9.88
CA GLY A 151 -6.57 7.98 -8.71
C GLY A 151 -6.43 7.21 -7.39
N SER A 152 -7.18 7.60 -6.36
CA SER A 152 -7.30 6.81 -5.13
C SER A 152 -8.15 5.58 -5.41
N ILE A 153 -7.49 4.49 -5.80
CA ILE A 153 -8.14 3.22 -6.15
C ILE A 153 -8.21 2.35 -4.89
N GLY A 154 -9.40 1.84 -4.58
CA GLY A 154 -9.54 0.79 -3.56
C GLY A 154 -8.97 -0.53 -4.08
N LEU A 155 -8.29 -1.28 -3.21
CA LEU A 155 -7.84 -2.63 -3.52
C LEU A 155 -8.92 -3.63 -3.06
N GLU A 156 -9.31 -4.55 -3.94
CA GLU A 156 -10.21 -5.66 -3.64
C GLU A 156 -9.52 -6.99 -3.91
N SER A 157 -9.89 -8.01 -3.13
CA SER A 157 -9.47 -9.39 -3.31
C SER A 157 -10.64 -10.22 -3.80
N ASP A 158 -10.47 -10.99 -4.88
CA ASP A 158 -11.46 -12.01 -5.24
C ASP A 158 -11.26 -13.22 -4.31
N GLY A 159 -12.21 -13.47 -3.40
CA GLY A 159 -12.13 -14.55 -2.43
C GLY A 159 -12.07 -15.94 -3.05
N ASP A 160 -12.57 -16.08 -4.29
CA ASP A 160 -12.61 -17.35 -5.02
C ASP A 160 -11.62 -17.39 -6.20
N ALA A 161 -10.94 -16.28 -6.53
CA ALA A 161 -9.83 -16.24 -7.48
C ALA A 161 -8.47 -15.96 -6.81
N THR A 162 -7.65 -17.01 -6.70
CA THR A 162 -6.34 -16.96 -6.03
C THR A 162 -5.22 -17.40 -6.97
N TYR A 163 -4.04 -16.83 -6.80
CA TYR A 163 -2.81 -17.28 -7.47
C TYR A 163 -1.93 -18.01 -6.46
N ASN A 164 -1.47 -19.20 -6.82
CA ASN A 164 -0.51 -19.96 -6.03
C ASN A 164 0.89 -19.83 -6.67
N PRO A 165 1.79 -19.00 -6.12
CA PRO A 165 3.10 -18.73 -6.70
C PRO A 165 3.98 -19.99 -6.83
N SER A 166 3.99 -20.85 -5.82
CA SER A 166 4.76 -22.10 -5.81
C SER A 166 4.35 -23.08 -6.92
N THR A 167 3.13 -22.99 -7.46
CA THR A 167 2.64 -23.87 -8.51
C THR A 167 2.37 -23.15 -9.83
N GLY A 168 2.34 -21.82 -9.84
CA GLY A 168 2.06 -20.99 -11.01
C GLY A 168 0.61 -21.02 -11.50
N TYR A 169 -0.33 -21.58 -10.73
CA TYR A 169 -1.73 -21.70 -11.15
C TYR A 169 -2.63 -20.61 -10.54
N ILE A 170 -3.59 -20.16 -11.35
CA ILE A 170 -4.74 -19.38 -10.89
C ILE A 170 -5.88 -20.37 -10.63
N THR A 171 -6.40 -20.37 -9.41
CA THR A 171 -7.67 -21.03 -9.06
C THR A 171 -8.77 -20.00 -9.21
N ALA A 172 -9.86 -20.33 -9.88
CA ALA A 172 -11.05 -19.49 -10.02
C ALA A 172 -12.31 -20.37 -10.10
N THR A 173 -13.49 -19.83 -9.77
CA THR A 173 -14.76 -20.57 -9.90
C THR A 173 -15.09 -20.95 -11.35
N GLY A 174 -14.65 -20.13 -12.31
CA GLY A 174 -14.80 -20.39 -13.74
C GLY A 174 -14.40 -19.18 -14.60
N PHE A 175 -14.29 -19.38 -15.91
CA PHE A 175 -14.04 -18.30 -16.86
C PHE A 175 -15.35 -17.89 -17.53
N SER A 176 -15.65 -16.59 -17.56
CA SER A 176 -16.72 -16.07 -18.42
C SER A 176 -16.16 -15.82 -19.82
N GLY A 177 -16.84 -16.36 -20.84
CA GLY A 177 -16.35 -16.32 -22.23
C GLY A 177 -15.45 -17.49 -22.60
N ASN A 178 -14.64 -17.30 -23.65
CA ASN A 178 -13.79 -18.36 -24.19
C ASN A 178 -12.53 -18.57 -23.35
N VAL A 179 -12.17 -19.83 -23.11
CA VAL A 179 -10.83 -20.19 -22.63
C VAL A 179 -9.92 -20.30 -23.84
N LYS A 180 -8.94 -19.38 -23.96
CA LYS A 180 -7.97 -19.38 -25.06
C LYS A 180 -6.67 -20.02 -24.62
N VAL A 181 -6.38 -21.18 -25.18
CA VAL A 181 -5.09 -21.87 -25.04
C VAL A 181 -4.13 -21.29 -26.08
N PRO A 182 -2.85 -21.04 -25.76
CA PRO A 182 -1.87 -20.61 -26.76
C PRO A 182 -1.69 -21.67 -27.86
N ASP A 183 -1.18 -21.26 -29.02
CA ASP A 183 -0.87 -22.17 -30.12
C ASP A 183 0.09 -23.27 -29.65
N ALA A 184 -0.25 -24.54 -29.94
CA ALA A 184 0.45 -25.73 -29.44
C ALA A 184 0.44 -25.87 -27.91
N GLY A 185 -0.53 -25.25 -27.22
CA GLY A 185 -0.73 -25.39 -25.79
C GLY A 185 -1.61 -26.57 -25.39
N ASN A 186 -1.71 -26.78 -24.08
CA ASN A 186 -2.36 -27.92 -23.48
C ASN A 186 -3.40 -27.52 -22.41
N VAL A 187 -4.38 -28.39 -22.19
CA VAL A 187 -5.30 -28.35 -21.06
C VAL A 187 -5.26 -29.71 -20.39
N GLY A 188 -5.00 -29.76 -19.08
CA GLY A 188 -4.84 -31.01 -18.39
C GLY A 188 -4.96 -30.91 -16.88
N SER A 189 -4.74 -32.04 -16.24
CA SER A 189 -4.67 -32.14 -14.78
C SER A 189 -3.21 -32.06 -14.33
N SER A 190 -2.98 -31.93 -13.02
CA SER A 190 -1.60 -31.90 -12.50
C SER A 190 -0.77 -33.16 -12.85
N SER A 191 -1.41 -34.32 -13.04
CA SER A 191 -0.74 -35.58 -13.37
C SER A 191 -0.71 -35.91 -14.86
N ASP A 192 -1.51 -35.20 -15.66
CA ASP A 192 -1.63 -35.36 -17.11
C ASP A 192 -1.88 -33.96 -17.70
N PRO A 193 -0.83 -33.11 -17.74
CA PRO A 193 -0.95 -31.71 -18.12
C PRO A 193 -1.29 -31.53 -19.61
N ASP A 194 -1.10 -32.57 -20.41
CA ASP A 194 -1.36 -32.65 -21.85
C ASP A 194 -2.59 -33.48 -22.23
N ALA A 195 -3.50 -33.74 -21.29
CA ALA A 195 -4.75 -34.48 -21.50
C ALA A 195 -5.50 -34.06 -22.79
N ILE A 196 -5.56 -32.75 -23.06
CA ILE A 196 -6.01 -32.15 -24.31
C ILE A 196 -4.87 -31.30 -24.87
N ALA A 197 -4.47 -31.53 -26.12
CA ALA A 197 -3.54 -30.66 -26.83
C ALA A 197 -4.25 -29.97 -28.00
N ILE A 198 -3.98 -28.68 -28.20
CA ILE A 198 -4.52 -27.89 -29.31
C ILE A 198 -3.34 -27.44 -30.17
N SER A 199 -3.22 -28.03 -31.35
CA SER A 199 -2.14 -27.68 -32.28
C SER A 199 -2.27 -26.23 -32.75
N SER A 200 -1.21 -25.66 -33.32
CA SER A 200 -1.26 -24.33 -33.95
C SER A 200 -2.24 -24.25 -35.14
N GLY A 201 -2.66 -25.39 -35.69
CA GLY A 201 -3.72 -25.49 -36.70
C GLY A 201 -5.13 -25.63 -36.12
N GLY A 202 -5.29 -25.60 -34.79
CA GLY A 202 -6.56 -25.79 -34.10
C GLY A 202 -7.03 -27.24 -34.01
N VAL A 203 -6.17 -28.21 -34.31
CA VAL A 203 -6.50 -29.64 -34.16
C VAL A 203 -6.45 -30.00 -32.68
N VAL A 204 -7.53 -30.62 -32.19
CA VAL A 204 -7.64 -31.11 -30.81
C VAL A 204 -7.26 -32.59 -30.77
N THR A 205 -6.32 -32.95 -29.90
CA THR A 205 -5.95 -34.35 -29.63
C THR A 205 -6.09 -34.70 -28.15
N LEU A 206 -6.36 -35.97 -27.85
CA LEU A 206 -6.48 -36.50 -26.49
C LEU A 206 -5.27 -37.40 -26.21
N SER A 207 -4.57 -37.20 -25.09
CA SER A 207 -3.37 -37.99 -24.74
C SER A 207 -3.71 -39.39 -24.22
N ALA A 208 -4.89 -39.55 -23.62
CA ALA A 208 -5.34 -40.82 -23.06
C ALA A 208 -5.39 -41.92 -24.13
N THR A 209 -4.89 -43.10 -23.80
CA THR A 209 -4.83 -44.27 -24.72
C THR A 209 -5.79 -45.39 -24.30
N THR A 210 -6.68 -45.13 -23.34
CA THR A 210 -7.67 -46.09 -22.88
C THR A 210 -8.60 -46.47 -24.04
N ALA A 211 -8.69 -47.77 -24.33
CA ALA A 211 -9.61 -48.29 -25.33
C ALA A 211 -11.07 -48.06 -24.89
N SER A 212 -11.93 -47.70 -25.85
CA SER A 212 -13.37 -47.65 -25.60
C SER A 212 -13.97 -49.04 -25.76
N THR A 213 -14.64 -49.50 -24.70
CA THR A 213 -15.31 -50.81 -24.63
C THR A 213 -16.78 -50.67 -24.23
N SER A 214 -17.21 -49.45 -23.87
CA SER A 214 -18.59 -49.09 -23.57
C SER A 214 -18.79 -47.58 -23.77
N ALA A 215 -20.04 -47.12 -23.70
CA ALA A 215 -20.37 -45.69 -23.78
C ALA A 215 -19.82 -44.84 -22.61
N SER A 216 -19.19 -45.45 -21.61
CA SER A 216 -18.61 -44.76 -20.45
C SER A 216 -17.11 -44.99 -20.30
N SER A 217 -16.44 -45.59 -21.29
CA SER A 217 -15.00 -45.85 -21.26
C SER A 217 -14.31 -45.34 -22.54
N GLY A 218 -13.00 -45.14 -22.43
CA GLY A 218 -12.14 -44.72 -23.54
C GLY A 218 -11.54 -43.34 -23.34
N ALA A 219 -10.69 -42.93 -24.30
CA ALA A 219 -10.07 -41.60 -24.32
C ALA A 219 -11.06 -40.45 -24.56
N LEU A 220 -12.11 -40.71 -25.34
CA LEU A 220 -13.20 -39.78 -25.62
C LEU A 220 -14.54 -40.43 -25.23
N VAL A 221 -15.31 -39.76 -24.37
CA VAL A 221 -16.65 -40.19 -23.96
C VAL A 221 -17.65 -39.07 -24.25
N VAL A 222 -18.68 -39.35 -25.05
CA VAL A 222 -19.69 -38.36 -25.45
C VAL A 222 -21.10 -38.90 -25.17
N ALA A 223 -21.66 -38.55 -24.01
CA ALA A 223 -22.96 -39.06 -23.57
C ALA A 223 -24.15 -38.60 -24.43
N GLY A 224 -24.04 -37.44 -25.09
CA GLY A 224 -25.12 -36.81 -25.88
C GLY A 224 -25.12 -37.13 -27.38
N GLY A 225 -24.24 -38.03 -27.83
CA GLY A 225 -24.01 -38.29 -29.26
C GLY A 225 -23.00 -37.33 -29.89
N ALA A 226 -22.40 -37.76 -31.01
CA ALA A 226 -21.38 -37.00 -31.74
C ALA A 226 -21.88 -36.67 -33.16
N GLY A 227 -21.83 -35.39 -33.53
CA GLY A 227 -22.08 -34.96 -34.91
C GLY A 227 -20.77 -34.87 -35.68
N VAL A 228 -20.69 -35.54 -36.84
CA VAL A 228 -19.52 -35.51 -37.72
C VAL A 228 -20.00 -35.09 -39.11
N ALA A 229 -19.64 -33.87 -39.53
CA ALA A 229 -20.12 -33.29 -40.78
C ALA A 229 -19.39 -33.84 -42.03
N ALA A 230 -18.21 -34.40 -41.82
CA ALA A 230 -17.38 -35.02 -42.85
C ALA A 230 -17.18 -36.50 -42.51
N ASP A 231 -16.10 -37.10 -43.00
CA ASP A 231 -15.83 -38.52 -42.81
C ASP A 231 -15.40 -38.83 -41.36
N LEU A 232 -15.89 -39.95 -40.84
CA LEU A 232 -15.34 -40.60 -39.65
C LEU A 232 -14.37 -41.70 -40.09
N TYR A 233 -13.10 -41.57 -39.74
CA TYR A 233 -12.10 -42.61 -40.00
C TYR A 233 -11.84 -43.42 -38.73
N VAL A 234 -12.21 -44.71 -38.75
CA VAL A 234 -11.99 -45.64 -37.64
C VAL A 234 -10.85 -46.57 -38.02
N GLY A 235 -9.77 -46.55 -37.23
CA GLY A 235 -8.58 -47.35 -37.51
C GLY A 235 -8.73 -48.85 -37.20
N ASP A 236 -9.73 -49.19 -36.39
CA ASP A 236 -10.09 -50.54 -35.96
C ASP A 236 -11.62 -50.73 -36.12
N ASP A 237 -12.27 -51.46 -35.22
CA ASP A 237 -13.70 -51.75 -35.31
C ASP A 237 -14.62 -50.58 -34.93
N LEU A 238 -15.80 -50.53 -35.58
CA LEU A 238 -16.96 -49.75 -35.14
C LEU A 238 -17.92 -50.66 -34.35
N ALA A 239 -18.03 -50.43 -33.05
CA ALA A 239 -18.86 -51.26 -32.16
C ALA A 239 -20.27 -50.66 -31.95
N LEU A 240 -21.31 -51.47 -32.20
CA LEU A 240 -22.74 -51.14 -32.02
C LEU A 240 -23.36 -52.11 -31.02
N LEU A 241 -23.09 -51.90 -29.73
CA LEU A 241 -23.22 -52.94 -28.70
C LEU A 241 -24.63 -53.14 -28.11
N SER A 242 -25.57 -52.21 -28.32
CA SER A 242 -26.94 -52.40 -27.83
C SER A 242 -27.72 -53.34 -28.74
N ASP A 243 -28.64 -54.10 -28.14
CA ASP A 243 -29.61 -54.89 -28.91
C ASP A 243 -30.40 -53.98 -29.87
N ALA A 244 -30.57 -54.44 -31.12
CA ALA A 244 -31.17 -53.65 -32.20
C ALA A 244 -30.44 -52.33 -32.53
N ALA A 245 -29.13 -52.21 -32.25
CA ALA A 245 -28.34 -51.09 -32.74
C ALA A 245 -28.32 -51.05 -34.28
N VAL A 246 -28.36 -49.85 -34.84
CA VAL A 246 -28.52 -49.62 -36.29
C VAL A 246 -27.40 -48.75 -36.84
N LEU A 247 -26.78 -49.18 -37.94
CA LEU A 247 -26.05 -48.31 -38.86
C LEU A 247 -26.98 -47.91 -40.00
N SER A 248 -27.35 -46.63 -40.03
CA SER A 248 -28.20 -46.06 -41.08
C SER A 248 -27.37 -45.45 -42.21
N LEU A 249 -27.78 -45.69 -43.45
CA LEU A 249 -27.12 -45.20 -44.66
C LEU A 249 -28.13 -44.41 -45.50
N GLY A 250 -27.71 -43.24 -45.97
CA GLY A 250 -28.60 -42.30 -46.68
C GLY A 250 -29.30 -41.33 -45.74
N ALA A 251 -29.76 -40.20 -46.28
CA ALA A 251 -30.37 -39.12 -45.49
C ALA A 251 -31.67 -39.58 -44.80
N ASP A 252 -32.39 -40.50 -45.44
CA ASP A 252 -33.66 -41.05 -44.94
C ASP A 252 -33.49 -42.46 -44.35
N ALA A 253 -32.25 -42.86 -44.06
CA ALA A 253 -31.90 -44.23 -43.67
C ALA A 253 -32.40 -45.28 -44.69
N ASP A 254 -32.19 -44.99 -45.99
CA ASP A 254 -32.59 -45.82 -47.13
C ASP A 254 -32.14 -47.28 -46.99
N VAL A 255 -30.99 -47.50 -46.34
CA VAL A 255 -30.51 -48.83 -45.97
C VAL A 255 -30.10 -48.81 -44.50
N THR A 256 -30.46 -49.87 -43.78
CA THR A 256 -30.00 -50.09 -42.41
C THR A 256 -29.29 -51.43 -42.28
N ILE A 257 -28.24 -51.43 -41.46
CA ILE A 257 -27.61 -52.64 -40.92
C ILE A 257 -27.99 -52.71 -39.45
N THR A 258 -28.79 -53.70 -39.08
CA THR A 258 -29.29 -53.85 -37.70
C THR A 258 -28.66 -55.07 -37.06
N HIS A 259 -28.21 -54.92 -35.81
CA HIS A 259 -27.84 -56.05 -34.97
C HIS A 259 -29.11 -56.79 -34.52
N ASP A 260 -29.28 -58.02 -35.01
CA ASP A 260 -30.32 -58.94 -34.56
C ASP A 260 -29.74 -59.86 -33.47
N THR A 261 -30.39 -59.87 -32.31
CA THR A 261 -29.90 -60.57 -31.12
C THR A 261 -29.83 -62.09 -31.29
N ASP A 262 -30.64 -62.66 -32.18
CA ASP A 262 -30.77 -64.10 -32.38
C ASP A 262 -30.13 -64.56 -33.71
N ASP A 263 -30.18 -63.72 -34.75
CA ASP A 263 -29.77 -64.07 -36.11
C ASP A 263 -28.52 -63.31 -36.63
N GLY A 264 -27.95 -62.39 -35.84
CA GLY A 264 -26.70 -61.69 -36.15
C GLY A 264 -26.91 -60.35 -36.87
N ILE A 265 -26.82 -60.32 -38.20
CA ILE A 265 -26.95 -59.08 -39.00
C ILE A 265 -28.19 -59.16 -39.90
N GLU A 266 -29.04 -58.14 -39.80
CA GLU A 266 -30.16 -57.93 -40.72
C GLU A 266 -29.89 -56.72 -41.64
N LEU A 267 -30.07 -56.92 -42.95
CA LEU A 267 -29.99 -55.86 -43.97
C LEU A 267 -31.39 -55.52 -44.49
N LYS A 268 -31.84 -54.29 -44.25
CA LYS A 268 -33.15 -53.81 -44.70
C LYS A 268 -32.99 -52.58 -45.60
N SER A 269 -33.73 -52.54 -46.70
CA SER A 269 -33.96 -51.32 -47.47
C SER A 269 -35.29 -50.69 -47.07
N ALA A 270 -35.34 -49.36 -46.97
CA ALA A 270 -36.59 -48.63 -46.99
C ALA A 270 -37.21 -48.82 -48.39
N ALA A 271 -38.38 -49.46 -48.44
CA ALA A 271 -39.16 -49.62 -49.66
C ALA A 271 -39.85 -48.31 -50.06
#